data_AF-A0A1I0VRG3-F1
#
_entry.id   AF-A0A1I0VRG3-F1
#
_cell.length_a   1.000
_cell.length_b   1.000
_cell.length_c   1.000
_cell.angle_alpha   90.00
_cell.angle_beta   90.00
_cell.angle_gamma   90.00
#
_symmetry.space_group_name_H-M   'P 1'
#
loop_
_entity.id
_entity.type
_entity.pdbx_description
1 polymer ?
#
loop_
_entity_poly.entity_id
_entity_poly.type
_entity_poly.pdbx_seq_one_letter_code
_entity_poly.pdbx_strand_id
1 'polypeptide(L)'
;MLLYIFNYRSIMHRSLLLLCFVFTSYISFAQTTFNPETESDFVKATYSKGNLLTILSQDLIYPEDAAMNGTQGDVTFLLKIDKEGKLVSSVPKERVSDELANQAEVAIGKLTADWKPSKVHGEAVDREYLLVFSYKIFYNSLPVDYHAMAKKFEDKEKPEKAVRTYDDAIKNYPFEPVYYSMRAKYKNEIGDSEGAQADKLMAEKLNMEILAVVEIAQSQSVR
;
A
#
# COMPACT_ATOMS: atom_id res chain seq x y z
N MET A 1 -69.13 -18.60 31.46
CA MET A 1 -69.12 -18.87 32.91
C MET A 1 -67.94 -19.77 33.20
N LEU A 2 -67.14 -19.41 34.23
CA LEU A 2 -65.99 -20.11 34.80
C LEU A 2 -64.60 -19.86 34.19
N LEU A 3 -63.95 -18.86 34.79
CA LEU A 3 -62.50 -18.68 34.95
C LEU A 3 -61.85 -19.92 35.57
N TYR A 4 -60.62 -20.25 35.15
CA TYR A 4 -59.66 -20.95 36.00
C TYR A 4 -58.27 -20.32 35.86
N ILE A 5 -57.79 -19.85 37.00
CA ILE A 5 -56.50 -19.23 37.28
C ILE A 5 -55.45 -20.34 37.40
N PHE A 6 -54.25 -20.14 36.84
CA PHE A 6 -53.07 -20.88 37.30
C PHE A 6 -51.91 -19.93 37.62
N ASN A 7 -51.55 -19.95 38.89
CA ASN A 7 -50.39 -19.33 39.52
C ASN A 7 -49.09 -19.84 38.88
N TYR A 8 -48.14 -18.94 38.60
CA TYR A 8 -46.74 -19.31 38.38
C TYR A 8 -45.88 -18.82 39.55
N ARG A 9 -45.35 -19.77 40.32
CA ARG A 9 -44.45 -19.56 41.44
C ARG A 9 -43.01 -19.84 40.98
N SER A 10 -42.15 -18.86 41.20
CA SER A 10 -40.68 -18.88 41.05
C SER A 10 -40.02 -20.09 41.74
N ILE A 11 -38.97 -20.65 41.13
CA ILE A 11 -37.75 -21.15 41.81
C ILE A 11 -36.56 -21.06 40.84
N MET A 12 -35.57 -20.26 41.22
CA MET A 12 -34.22 -20.18 40.63
C MET A 12 -33.44 -21.49 40.78
N HIS A 13 -32.65 -21.88 39.78
CA HIS A 13 -31.45 -22.71 40.00
C HIS A 13 -30.26 -22.25 39.13
N ARG A 14 -29.36 -21.52 39.80
CA ARG A 14 -27.88 -21.54 39.71
C ARG A 14 -27.24 -21.60 38.31
N SER A 15 -26.86 -20.43 37.79
CA SER A 15 -25.80 -20.29 36.78
C SER A 15 -24.44 -20.62 37.39
N LEU A 16 -23.75 -21.62 36.85
CA LEU A 16 -22.33 -21.89 37.07
C LEU A 16 -21.57 -21.24 35.91
N LEU A 17 -21.15 -19.98 36.07
CA LEU A 17 -20.26 -19.31 35.13
C LEU A 17 -18.82 -19.76 35.40
N LEU A 18 -18.34 -20.70 34.58
CA LEU A 18 -16.92 -21.04 34.50
C LEU A 18 -16.21 -19.86 33.81
N LEU A 19 -15.47 -19.07 34.59
CA LEU A 19 -14.65 -17.98 34.08
C LEU A 19 -13.35 -18.57 33.49
N CYS A 20 -13.39 -19.01 32.25
CA CYS A 20 -12.19 -19.34 31.49
C CYS A 20 -11.46 -18.04 31.13
N PHE A 21 -10.41 -17.70 31.90
CA PHE A 21 -9.41 -16.72 31.47
C PHE A 21 -8.69 -17.27 30.24
N VAL A 22 -9.16 -16.91 29.05
CA VAL A 22 -8.39 -17.10 27.82
C VAL A 22 -7.26 -16.09 27.85
N PHE A 23 -6.09 -16.50 28.31
CA PHE A 23 -4.84 -15.82 28.00
C PHE A 23 -4.62 -15.94 26.48
N THR A 24 -5.19 -15.02 25.72
CA THR A 24 -4.76 -14.78 24.35
C THR A 24 -3.36 -14.19 24.44
N SER A 25 -2.34 -15.03 24.30
CA SER A 25 -0.99 -14.55 24.02
C SER A 25 -1.05 -13.83 22.68
N TYR A 26 -1.13 -12.50 22.74
CA TYR A 26 -0.83 -11.65 21.61
C TYR A 26 0.64 -11.90 21.27
N ILE A 27 0.92 -12.81 20.34
CA ILE A 27 2.15 -12.73 19.58
C ILE A 27 1.97 -11.48 18.72
N SER A 28 2.34 -10.34 19.28
CA SER A 28 2.56 -9.14 18.50
C SER A 28 3.76 -9.46 17.63
N PHE A 29 3.50 -9.95 16.41
CA PHE A 29 4.45 -9.77 15.34
C PHE A 29 4.59 -8.26 15.20
N ALA A 30 5.63 -7.70 15.83
CA ALA A 30 5.99 -6.32 15.62
C ALA A 30 6.31 -6.18 14.14
N GLN A 31 5.36 -5.66 13.37
CA GLN A 31 5.68 -5.11 12.06
C GLN A 31 6.84 -4.14 12.31
N THR A 32 7.99 -4.38 11.68
CA THR A 32 9.14 -3.48 11.83
C THR A 32 8.80 -2.24 11.04
N THR A 33 8.10 -1.29 11.66
CA THR A 33 7.62 -0.09 11.00
C THR A 33 8.82 0.78 10.62
N PHE A 34 8.94 1.16 9.36
CA PHE A 34 9.92 2.15 8.93
C PHE A 34 9.70 3.46 9.67
N ASN A 35 10.77 3.98 10.26
CA ASN A 35 10.79 5.28 10.92
C ASN A 35 11.94 6.11 10.33
N PRO A 36 11.65 7.00 9.36
CA PRO A 36 12.65 7.86 8.74
C PRO A 36 13.45 8.70 9.74
N GLU A 37 12.83 9.09 10.86
CA GLU A 37 13.49 9.94 11.86
C GLU A 37 14.57 9.20 12.65
N THR A 38 14.39 7.90 12.90
CA THR A 38 15.35 7.08 13.66
C THR A 38 16.27 6.25 12.78
N GLU A 39 15.89 5.98 11.53
CA GLU A 39 16.63 5.16 10.58
C GLU A 39 17.18 5.99 9.41
N SER A 40 17.71 7.17 9.71
CA SER A 40 18.21 8.12 8.69
C SER A 40 19.33 7.57 7.79
N ASP A 41 20.06 6.54 8.24
CA ASP A 41 21.13 5.87 7.49
C ASP A 41 20.68 4.53 6.87
N PHE A 42 19.37 4.29 6.82
CA PHE A 42 18.80 3.07 6.26
C PHE A 42 19.23 2.86 4.80
N VAL A 43 19.73 1.67 4.53
CA VAL A 43 20.02 1.20 3.18
C VAL A 43 18.95 0.18 2.79
N LYS A 44 18.15 0.50 1.77
CA LYS A 44 17.13 -0.39 1.24
C LYS A 44 17.75 -1.63 0.58
N ALA A 45 17.09 -2.77 0.73
CA ALA A 45 17.42 -3.97 -0.02
C ALA A 45 17.33 -3.74 -1.53
N THR A 46 18.22 -4.38 -2.29
CA THR A 46 18.23 -4.28 -3.76
C THR A 46 18.32 -5.66 -4.40
N TYR A 47 17.52 -5.90 -5.43
CA TYR A 47 17.52 -7.18 -6.13
C TYR A 47 18.83 -7.34 -6.91
N SER A 48 19.52 -8.48 -6.76
CA SER A 48 20.89 -8.61 -7.27
C SER A 48 20.96 -8.86 -8.77
N LYS A 49 19.85 -9.27 -9.40
CA LYS A 49 19.82 -9.69 -10.81
C LYS A 49 18.99 -8.73 -11.66
N GLY A 50 19.64 -7.67 -12.15
CA GLY A 50 19.02 -6.72 -13.09
C GLY A 50 18.08 -5.72 -12.43
N ASN A 51 17.23 -5.09 -13.24
CA ASN A 51 16.28 -4.09 -12.77
C ASN A 51 14.98 -4.77 -12.29
N LEU A 52 14.62 -4.52 -11.02
CA LEU A 52 13.44 -5.12 -10.38
C LEU A 52 12.15 -4.81 -11.15
N LEU A 53 11.93 -3.54 -11.51
CA LEU A 53 10.72 -3.11 -12.20
C LEU A 53 10.60 -3.77 -13.57
N THR A 54 11.70 -3.85 -14.33
CA THR A 54 11.72 -4.54 -15.62
C THR A 54 11.28 -6.00 -15.47
N ILE A 55 11.78 -6.72 -14.47
CA ILE A 55 11.45 -8.13 -14.25
C ILE A 55 9.99 -8.31 -13.84
N LEU A 56 9.50 -7.47 -12.94
CA LEU A 56 8.12 -7.51 -12.47
C LEU A 56 7.11 -7.13 -13.57
N SER A 57 7.48 -6.22 -14.46
CA SER A 57 6.65 -5.81 -15.61
C SER A 57 6.69 -6.80 -16.78
N GLN A 58 7.69 -7.69 -16.82
CA GLN A 58 7.86 -8.61 -17.93
C GLN A 58 6.64 -9.53 -18.04
N ASP A 59 6.07 -9.66 -19.24
CA ASP A 59 4.88 -10.49 -19.53
C ASP A 59 3.66 -10.23 -18.61
N LEU A 60 3.66 -9.12 -17.87
CA LEU A 60 2.56 -8.78 -16.99
C LEU A 60 1.39 -8.29 -17.83
N ILE A 61 0.21 -8.85 -17.59
CA ILE A 61 -1.01 -8.55 -18.33
C ILE A 61 -2.08 -7.99 -17.41
N TYR A 62 -2.96 -7.15 -17.97
CA TYR A 62 -4.24 -6.85 -17.37
C TYR A 62 -5.21 -8.01 -17.68
N PRO A 63 -5.72 -8.77 -16.69
CA PRO A 63 -6.67 -9.85 -16.95
C PRO A 63 -7.92 -9.36 -17.68
N GLU A 64 -8.31 -10.07 -18.74
CA GLU A 64 -9.45 -9.70 -19.60
C GLU A 64 -10.76 -9.62 -18.80
N ASP A 65 -11.04 -10.62 -17.95
CA ASP A 65 -12.24 -10.64 -17.10
C ASP A 65 -12.30 -9.44 -16.15
N ALA A 66 -11.16 -9.09 -15.54
CA ALA A 66 -11.07 -7.92 -14.67
C ALA A 66 -11.29 -6.62 -15.46
N ALA A 67 -10.72 -6.52 -16.66
CA ALA A 67 -10.91 -5.36 -17.54
C ALA A 67 -12.38 -5.22 -17.97
N MET A 68 -13.02 -6.32 -18.40
CA MET A 68 -14.44 -6.33 -18.82
C MET A 68 -15.39 -5.96 -17.68
N ASN A 69 -15.08 -6.36 -16.46
CA ASN A 69 -15.86 -6.04 -15.27
C ASN A 69 -15.55 -4.64 -14.70
N GLY A 70 -14.61 -3.90 -15.29
CA GLY A 70 -14.20 -2.59 -14.80
C GLY A 70 -13.42 -2.63 -13.48
N THR A 71 -12.91 -3.81 -13.10
CA THR A 71 -12.16 -4.04 -11.87
C THR A 71 -10.77 -3.43 -11.99
N GLN A 72 -10.46 -2.46 -11.14
CA GLN A 72 -9.20 -1.73 -11.08
C GLN A 72 -8.83 -1.40 -9.64
N GLY A 73 -7.57 -1.07 -9.38
CA GLY A 73 -7.08 -0.73 -8.06
C GLY A 73 -5.67 -1.25 -7.81
N ASP A 74 -5.20 -1.06 -6.59
CA ASP A 74 -3.85 -1.44 -6.20
C ASP A 74 -3.87 -2.79 -5.48
N VAL A 75 -3.09 -3.74 -5.98
CA VAL A 75 -2.83 -5.01 -5.30
C VAL A 75 -1.46 -4.92 -4.63
N THR A 76 -1.39 -5.23 -3.34
CA THR A 76 -0.15 -5.11 -2.57
C THR A 76 0.30 -6.42 -1.96
N PHE A 77 1.62 -6.65 -1.99
CA PHE A 77 2.27 -7.80 -1.39
C PHE A 77 3.29 -7.35 -0.35
N LEU A 78 3.31 -8.05 0.78
CA LEU A 78 4.32 -7.92 1.81
C LEU A 78 5.41 -8.97 1.58
N LEU A 79 6.62 -8.50 1.29
CA LEU A 79 7.80 -9.34 1.06
C LEU A 79 8.73 -9.25 2.25
N LYS A 80 9.14 -10.38 2.82
CA LYS A 80 10.17 -10.45 3.85
C LYS A 80 11.51 -10.83 3.23
N ILE A 81 12.50 -9.95 3.36
CA ILE A 81 13.89 -10.19 2.98
C ILE A 81 14.70 -10.26 4.27
N ASP A 82 15.41 -11.37 4.49
CA ASP A 82 16.26 -11.52 5.68
C ASP A 82 17.60 -10.79 5.54
N LYS A 83 18.35 -10.72 6.66
CA LYS A 83 19.69 -10.14 6.72
C LYS A 83 20.72 -10.88 5.85
N GLU A 84 20.46 -12.13 5.45
CA GLU A 84 21.27 -12.88 4.48
C GLU A 84 20.92 -12.51 3.03
N GLY A 85 19.88 -11.72 2.80
CA GLY A 85 19.44 -11.29 1.48
C GLY A 85 18.56 -12.31 0.77
N LYS A 86 17.94 -13.24 1.49
CA LYS A 86 16.98 -14.20 0.93
C LYS A 86 15.56 -13.66 1.03
N LEU A 87 14.76 -13.91 -0.01
CA LEU A 87 13.32 -13.72 0.06
C LEU A 87 12.71 -14.87 0.87
N VAL A 88 12.29 -14.58 2.10
CA VAL A 88 11.75 -15.56 3.05
C VAL A 88 10.26 -15.81 2.82
N SER A 89 9.51 -14.77 2.48
CA SER A 89 8.07 -14.88 2.21
C SER A 89 7.57 -13.75 1.33
N SER A 90 6.52 -14.02 0.56
CA SER A 90 5.71 -13.04 -0.15
C SER A 90 4.24 -13.34 0.13
N VAL A 91 3.54 -12.47 0.85
CA VAL A 91 2.13 -12.67 1.21
C VAL A 91 1.28 -11.50 0.71
N PRO A 92 0.08 -11.73 0.18
CA PRO A 92 -0.77 -10.61 -0.23
C PRO A 92 -1.26 -9.85 0.99
N LYS A 93 -1.17 -8.53 0.95
CA LYS A 93 -1.64 -7.61 1.99
C LYS A 93 -3.01 -7.02 1.63
N GLU A 94 -3.15 -6.53 0.41
CA GLU A 94 -4.43 -6.06 -0.13
C GLU A 94 -4.69 -6.70 -1.50
N ARG A 95 -5.91 -7.21 -1.68
CA ARG A 95 -6.38 -7.83 -2.91
C ARG A 95 -7.63 -7.12 -3.37
N VAL A 96 -7.61 -6.59 -4.59
CA VAL A 96 -8.78 -5.97 -5.24
C VAL A 96 -9.67 -7.04 -5.86
N SER A 97 -9.06 -8.02 -6.53
CA SER A 97 -9.69 -9.24 -7.02
C SER A 97 -8.65 -10.35 -7.16
N ASP A 98 -9.11 -11.59 -7.25
CA ASP A 98 -8.23 -12.75 -7.41
C ASP A 98 -7.52 -12.73 -8.76
N GLU A 99 -8.18 -12.28 -9.83
CA GLU A 99 -7.59 -12.21 -11.16
C GLU A 99 -6.38 -11.25 -11.19
N LEU A 100 -6.52 -10.06 -10.61
CA LEU A 100 -5.44 -9.08 -10.51
C LEU A 100 -4.31 -9.58 -9.58
N ALA A 101 -4.68 -10.21 -8.47
CA ALA A 101 -3.72 -10.77 -7.52
C ALA A 101 -2.91 -11.92 -8.12
N ASN A 102 -3.55 -12.84 -8.84
CA ASN A 102 -2.89 -13.97 -9.49
C ASN A 102 -1.84 -13.51 -10.51
N GLN A 103 -2.11 -12.46 -11.29
CA GLN A 103 -1.09 -11.89 -12.20
C GLN A 103 0.10 -11.29 -11.45
N ALA A 104 -0.16 -10.59 -10.35
CA ALA A 104 0.90 -10.07 -9.49
C ALA A 104 1.74 -11.21 -8.86
N GLU A 105 1.12 -12.32 -8.44
CA GLU A 105 1.83 -13.49 -7.91
C GLU A 105 2.75 -14.12 -8.95
N VAL A 106 2.28 -14.27 -10.19
CA VAL A 106 3.10 -14.77 -11.31
C VAL A 106 4.32 -13.88 -11.54
N ALA A 107 4.18 -12.55 -11.45
CA ALA A 107 5.30 -11.61 -11.56
C ALA A 107 6.30 -11.74 -10.41
N ILE A 108 5.81 -11.84 -9.17
CA ILE A 108 6.65 -12.03 -7.97
C ILE A 108 7.41 -13.37 -8.05
N GLY A 109 6.80 -14.42 -8.61
CA GLY A 109 7.43 -15.72 -8.82
C GLY A 109 8.69 -15.69 -9.70
N LYS A 110 8.92 -14.60 -10.46
CA LYS A 110 10.13 -14.40 -11.26
C LYS A 110 11.34 -13.97 -10.41
N LEU A 111 11.11 -13.53 -9.18
CA LEU A 111 12.15 -13.08 -8.24
C LEU A 111 12.87 -14.26 -7.59
N THR A 112 13.75 -14.88 -8.36
CA THR A 112 14.44 -16.13 -8.00
C THR A 112 15.88 -15.93 -7.51
N ALA A 113 16.42 -14.71 -7.62
CA ALA A 113 17.78 -14.40 -7.19
C ALA A 113 17.83 -13.79 -5.78
N ASP A 114 19.02 -13.78 -5.21
CA ASP A 114 19.27 -13.15 -3.91
C ASP A 114 19.18 -11.62 -3.99
N TRP A 115 18.96 -11.02 -2.85
CA TRP A 115 18.96 -9.58 -2.62
C TRP A 115 20.25 -9.18 -1.91
N LYS A 116 20.70 -7.96 -2.18
CA LYS A 116 21.57 -7.29 -1.21
C LYS A 116 20.68 -6.88 -0.04
N PRO A 117 20.99 -7.31 1.20
CA PRO A 117 20.11 -7.11 2.34
C PRO A 117 20.05 -5.64 2.73
N SER A 118 18.99 -5.31 3.46
CA SER A 118 18.83 -3.99 4.07
C SER A 118 19.89 -3.78 5.14
N LYS A 119 20.29 -2.53 5.36
CA LYS A 119 21.19 -2.18 6.46
C LYS A 119 20.66 -1.03 7.30
N VAL A 120 20.91 -1.09 8.60
CA VAL A 120 20.72 0.00 9.56
C VAL A 120 22.01 0.09 10.36
N HIS A 121 22.60 1.28 10.46
CA HIS A 121 23.90 1.47 11.13
C HIS A 121 25.01 0.56 10.57
N GLY A 122 24.95 0.27 9.26
CA GLY A 122 25.91 -0.59 8.57
C GLY A 122 25.68 -2.10 8.76
N GLU A 123 24.82 -2.50 9.69
CA GLU A 123 24.51 -3.89 10.01
C GLU A 123 23.36 -4.42 9.16
N ALA A 124 23.48 -5.65 8.68
CA ALA A 124 22.43 -6.29 7.88
C ALA A 124 21.24 -6.68 8.76
N VAL A 125 20.02 -6.37 8.31
CA VAL A 125 18.78 -6.59 9.07
C VAL A 125 17.67 -7.18 8.21
N ASP A 126 16.82 -7.97 8.85
CA ASP A 126 15.56 -8.44 8.25
C ASP A 126 14.64 -7.24 8.01
N ARG A 127 13.97 -7.20 6.84
CA ARG A 127 12.96 -6.19 6.54
C ARG A 127 11.78 -6.76 5.77
N GLU A 128 10.64 -6.14 6.03
CA GLU A 128 9.42 -6.34 5.27
C GLU A 128 9.20 -5.13 4.36
N TYR A 129 8.80 -5.38 3.12
CA TYR A 129 8.61 -4.37 2.09
C TYR A 129 7.29 -4.58 1.35
N LEU A 130 6.81 -3.51 0.72
CA LEU A 130 5.68 -3.57 -0.20
C LEU A 130 6.14 -3.68 -1.66
N LEU A 131 5.51 -4.59 -2.38
CA LEU A 131 5.37 -4.50 -3.84
C LEU A 131 3.94 -4.09 -4.16
N VAL A 132 3.80 -3.11 -5.04
CA VAL A 132 2.51 -2.54 -5.43
C VAL A 132 2.29 -2.77 -6.93
N PHE A 133 1.17 -3.38 -7.28
CA PHE A 133 0.72 -3.54 -8.66
C PHE A 133 -0.52 -2.68 -8.85
N SER A 134 -0.35 -1.57 -9.56
CA SER A 134 -1.36 -0.52 -9.72
C SER A 134 -2.10 -0.69 -11.04
N TYR A 135 -3.28 -1.31 -10.99
CA TYR A 135 -4.12 -1.55 -12.17
C TYR A 135 -5.06 -0.36 -12.38
N LYS A 136 -5.01 0.27 -13.56
CA LYS A 136 -5.84 1.44 -13.90
C LYS A 136 -6.55 1.23 -15.24
N ILE A 137 -7.82 1.62 -15.30
CA ILE A 137 -8.60 1.65 -16.54
C ILE A 137 -8.84 3.11 -16.95
N PHE A 138 -8.49 3.43 -18.20
CA PHE A 138 -8.73 4.74 -18.78
C PHE A 138 -9.81 4.67 -19.85
N TYR A 139 -10.99 5.22 -19.55
CA TYR A 139 -12.13 5.25 -20.44
C TYR A 139 -12.10 6.51 -21.32
N ASN A 140 -12.02 6.32 -22.65
CA ASN A 140 -12.04 7.42 -23.64
C ASN A 140 -11.09 8.58 -23.28
N SER A 141 -9.99 8.31 -22.57
CA SER A 141 -9.07 9.31 -22.02
C SER A 141 -7.67 8.74 -21.85
N LEU A 142 -6.69 9.65 -21.76
CA LEU A 142 -5.31 9.32 -21.41
C LEU A 142 -5.11 9.48 -19.89
N PRO A 143 -4.07 8.84 -19.32
CA PRO A 143 -3.66 9.12 -17.95
C PRO A 143 -3.45 10.62 -17.72
N VAL A 144 -3.85 11.10 -16.55
CA VAL A 144 -3.67 12.50 -16.16
C VAL A 144 -2.21 12.74 -15.79
N ASP A 145 -1.57 13.69 -16.45
CA ASP A 145 -0.26 14.22 -16.04
C ASP A 145 -0.44 15.28 -14.94
N TYR A 146 -0.38 14.84 -13.68
CA TYR A 146 -0.53 15.71 -12.51
C TYR A 146 0.59 16.74 -12.40
N HIS A 147 1.81 16.42 -12.84
CA HIS A 147 2.94 17.36 -12.81
C HIS A 147 2.71 18.51 -13.79
N ALA A 148 2.32 18.20 -15.03
CA ALA A 148 1.98 19.23 -16.02
C ALA A 148 0.77 20.06 -15.59
N MET A 149 -0.24 19.44 -14.95
CA MET A 149 -1.40 20.17 -14.43
C MET A 149 -1.03 21.11 -13.27
N ALA A 150 -0.23 20.66 -12.31
CA ALA A 150 0.26 21.48 -11.22
C ALA A 150 1.14 22.63 -11.72
N LYS A 151 2.04 22.35 -12.68
CA LYS A 151 2.87 23.37 -13.32
C LYS A 151 2.04 24.49 -13.97
N LYS A 152 0.93 24.16 -14.64
CA LYS A 152 0.01 25.17 -15.19
C LYS A 152 -0.60 26.09 -14.12
N PHE A 153 -0.77 25.61 -12.89
CA PHE A 153 -1.25 26.43 -11.78
C PHE A 153 -0.14 27.24 -11.13
N GLU A 154 1.06 26.68 -11.02
CA GLU A 154 2.28 27.41 -10.62
C GLU A 154 2.57 28.58 -11.55
N ASP A 155 2.56 28.37 -12.87
CA ASP A 155 2.78 29.41 -13.88
C ASP A 155 1.69 30.52 -13.85
N LYS A 156 0.56 30.25 -13.18
CA LYS A 156 -0.55 31.19 -12.97
C LYS A 156 -0.57 31.78 -11.54
N GLU A 157 0.47 31.53 -10.75
CA GLU A 157 0.60 31.96 -9.36
C GLU A 157 -0.58 31.49 -8.48
N LYS A 158 -1.01 30.23 -8.66
CA LYS A 158 -2.12 29.58 -7.92
C LYS A 158 -1.65 28.33 -7.18
N PRO A 159 -0.72 28.43 -6.22
CA PRO A 159 -0.15 27.28 -5.54
C PRO A 159 -1.18 26.43 -4.78
N GLU A 160 -2.29 26.99 -4.30
CA GLU A 160 -3.38 26.24 -3.66
C GLU A 160 -4.03 25.24 -4.63
N LYS A 161 -4.11 25.60 -5.92
CA LYS A 161 -4.63 24.69 -6.96
C LYS A 161 -3.62 23.61 -7.31
N ALA A 162 -2.32 23.89 -7.19
CA ALA A 162 -1.28 22.89 -7.32
C ALA A 162 -1.34 21.89 -6.14
N VAL A 163 -1.55 22.35 -4.90
CA VAL A 163 -1.79 21.46 -3.75
C VAL A 163 -2.97 20.53 -4.01
N ARG A 164 -4.13 21.07 -4.41
CA ARG A 164 -5.31 20.26 -4.76
C ARG A 164 -5.06 19.26 -5.89
N THR A 165 -4.22 19.62 -6.85
CA THR A 165 -3.82 18.72 -7.94
C THR A 165 -3.10 17.48 -7.39
N TYR A 166 -2.22 17.66 -6.40
CA TYR A 166 -1.56 16.53 -5.76
C TYR A 166 -2.42 15.82 -4.71
N ASP A 167 -3.43 16.46 -4.13
CA ASP A 167 -4.46 15.74 -3.36
C ASP A 167 -5.16 14.69 -4.24
N ASP A 168 -5.55 15.09 -5.46
CA ASP A 168 -6.13 14.18 -6.45
C ASP A 168 -5.12 13.11 -6.89
N ALA A 169 -3.84 13.47 -7.10
CA ALA A 169 -2.80 12.52 -7.48
C ALA A 169 -2.60 11.44 -6.40
N ILE A 170 -2.43 11.85 -5.13
CA ILE A 170 -2.24 10.95 -3.99
C ILE A 170 -3.45 10.06 -3.78
N LYS A 171 -4.68 10.57 -3.99
CA LYS A 171 -5.89 9.75 -3.91
C LYS A 171 -5.89 8.61 -4.94
N ASN A 172 -5.40 8.86 -6.14
CA ASN A 172 -5.41 7.88 -7.23
C ASN A 172 -4.17 6.97 -7.25
N TYR A 173 -3.06 7.46 -6.70
CA TYR A 173 -1.74 6.83 -6.67
C TYR A 173 -1.09 7.02 -5.28
N PRO A 174 -1.66 6.41 -4.22
CA PRO A 174 -1.25 6.65 -2.83
C PRO A 174 0.14 6.09 -2.51
N PHE A 175 0.67 5.21 -3.37
CA PHE A 175 1.97 4.57 -3.21
C PHE A 175 3.08 5.29 -3.98
N GLU A 176 2.82 6.45 -4.57
CA GLU A 176 3.80 7.25 -5.30
C GLU A 176 4.43 8.35 -4.42
N PRO A 177 5.68 8.18 -3.92
CA PRO A 177 6.30 9.12 -2.98
C PRO A 177 6.50 10.51 -3.57
N VAL A 178 6.63 10.60 -4.89
CA VAL A 178 6.84 11.86 -5.61
C VAL A 178 5.65 12.81 -5.43
N TYR A 179 4.41 12.32 -5.36
CA TYR A 179 3.24 13.19 -5.22
C TYR A 179 3.17 13.84 -3.84
N TYR A 180 3.61 13.15 -2.79
CA TYR A 180 3.78 13.74 -1.46
C TYR A 180 4.88 14.79 -1.46
N SER A 181 6.05 14.48 -2.04
CA SER A 181 7.17 15.42 -2.14
C SER A 181 6.78 16.71 -2.88
N MET A 182 6.02 16.57 -3.97
CA MET A 182 5.55 17.72 -4.74
C MET A 182 4.45 18.50 -4.00
N ARG A 183 3.52 17.84 -3.31
CA ARG A 183 2.53 18.53 -2.47
C ARG A 183 3.20 19.32 -1.35
N ALA A 184 4.25 18.76 -0.73
CA ALA A 184 5.03 19.44 0.30
C ALA A 184 5.66 20.75 -0.19
N LYS A 185 6.15 20.78 -1.44
CA LYS A 185 6.67 22.01 -2.06
C LYS A 185 5.61 23.12 -2.04
N TYR A 186 4.44 22.86 -2.63
CA TYR A 186 3.38 23.87 -2.75
C TYR A 186 2.72 24.21 -1.40
N LYS A 187 2.67 23.26 -0.46
CA LYS A 187 2.22 23.55 0.92
C LYS A 187 3.13 24.55 1.63
N ASN A 188 4.46 24.43 1.48
CA ASN A 188 5.38 25.44 2.01
C ASN A 188 5.15 26.82 1.37
N GLU A 189 4.87 26.88 0.06
CA GLU A 189 4.61 28.15 -0.64
C GLU A 189 3.36 28.87 -0.11
N ILE A 190 2.34 28.12 0.34
CA ILE A 190 1.12 28.70 0.93
C ILE A 190 1.21 28.87 2.47
N GLY A 191 2.38 28.62 3.06
CA GLY A 191 2.61 28.75 4.51
C GLY A 191 2.16 27.55 5.36
N ASP A 192 1.74 26.44 4.76
CA ASP A 192 1.42 25.18 5.45
C ASP A 192 2.69 24.35 5.67
N SER A 193 3.58 24.83 6.55
CA SER A 193 4.85 24.15 6.85
C SER A 193 4.66 22.82 7.57
N GLU A 194 3.65 22.70 8.43
CA GLU A 194 3.35 21.46 9.16
C GLU A 194 2.87 20.38 8.17
N GLY A 195 1.89 20.70 7.32
CA GLY A 195 1.42 19.78 6.30
C GLY A 195 2.49 19.42 5.28
N ALA A 196 3.42 20.34 4.98
CA ALA A 196 4.57 20.05 4.14
C ALA A 196 5.56 19.09 4.80
N GLN A 197 5.83 19.24 6.09
CA GLN A 197 6.71 18.33 6.82
C GLN A 197 6.10 16.93 6.90
N ALA A 198 4.79 16.83 7.17
CA ALA A 198 4.07 15.56 7.15
C ALA A 198 4.19 14.85 5.79
N ASP A 199 4.06 15.59 4.69
CA ASP A 199 4.21 15.04 3.34
C ASP A 199 5.65 14.57 3.04
N LYS A 200 6.67 15.29 3.50
CA LYS A 200 8.07 14.86 3.37
C LYS A 200 8.33 13.55 4.11
N LEU A 201 7.89 13.47 5.37
CA LEU A 201 8.03 12.24 6.17
C LEU A 201 7.28 11.06 5.53
N MET A 202 6.09 11.30 4.97
CA MET A 202 5.35 10.28 4.25
C MET A 202 6.09 9.82 2.98
N ALA A 203 6.64 10.75 2.20
CA ALA A 203 7.44 10.42 1.02
C ALA A 203 8.68 9.59 1.39
N GLU A 204 9.41 9.98 2.44
CA GLU A 204 10.56 9.23 2.96
C GLU A 204 10.15 7.82 3.41
N LYS A 205 9.06 7.71 4.17
CA LYS A 205 8.53 6.41 4.60
C LYS A 205 8.18 5.51 3.43
N LEU A 206 7.43 6.00 2.44
CA LEU A 206 7.10 5.23 1.24
C LEU A 206 8.35 4.84 0.45
N ASN A 207 9.32 5.77 0.36
CA ASN A 207 10.63 5.50 -0.23
C ASN A 207 11.44 4.46 0.55
N MET A 208 11.16 4.19 1.82
CA MET A 208 11.78 3.08 2.55
C MET A 208 10.98 1.79 2.35
N GLU A 209 9.65 1.86 2.43
CA GLU A 209 8.73 0.72 2.48
C GLU A 209 8.49 0.05 1.13
N ILE A 210 8.47 0.80 0.03
CA ILE A 210 8.09 0.26 -1.29
C ILE A 210 9.33 -0.15 -2.08
N LEU A 211 9.39 -1.41 -2.50
CA LEU A 211 10.43 -1.92 -3.40
C LEU A 211 10.19 -1.49 -4.85
N ALA A 212 8.94 -1.57 -5.31
CA ALA A 212 8.51 -1.13 -6.62
C ALA A 212 7.00 -0.87 -6.67
N VAL A 213 6.62 0.11 -7.48
CA VAL A 213 5.26 0.28 -7.99
C VAL A 213 5.28 -0.13 -9.47
N VAL A 214 4.48 -1.13 -9.83
CA VAL A 214 4.31 -1.60 -11.20
C VAL A 214 2.97 -1.09 -11.68
N GLU A 215 2.98 -0.15 -12.62
CA GLU A 215 1.74 0.38 -13.21
C GLU A 215 1.28 -0.49 -14.38
N ILE A 216 0.00 -0.85 -14.38
CA ILE A 216 -0.64 -1.64 -15.44
C ILE A 216 -1.88 -0.89 -15.91
N ALA A 217 -1.80 -0.34 -17.11
CA ALA A 217 -2.87 0.47 -17.69
C ALA A 217 -3.64 -0.29 -18.77
N GLN A 218 -4.98 -0.21 -18.73
CA GLN A 218 -5.86 -0.66 -19.79
C GLN A 218 -6.67 0.52 -20.33
N SER A 219 -6.64 0.74 -21.65
CA SER A 219 -7.52 1.71 -22.30
C SER A 219 -8.79 1.04 -22.80
N GLN A 220 -9.94 1.68 -22.61
CA GLN A 220 -11.24 1.20 -23.09
C GLN A 220 -12.03 2.32 -23.75
N SER A 221 -12.79 1.97 -24.78
CA SER A 221 -13.73 2.88 -25.42
C SER A 221 -15.15 2.56 -24.97
N VAL A 222 -15.80 3.52 -24.32
CA VAL A 222 -17.24 3.41 -24.01
C VAL A 222 -18.01 3.87 -25.25
N ARG A 223 -18.88 3.00 -25.79
CA ARG A 223 -19.80 3.31 -26.89
C ARG A 223 -21.03 4.06 -26.41
#